data_AF-A0A0M0WWL1-F1
#
_entry.id   AF-A0A0M0WWL1-F1
#
_cell.length_a   1.000
_cell.length_b   1.000
_cell.length_c   1.000
_cell.angle_alpha   90.00
_cell.angle_beta   90.00
_cell.angle_gamma   90.00
#
_symmetry.space_group_name_H-M   'P 1'
#
loop_
_entity.id
_entity.type
_entity.pdbx_description
1 polymer ?
#
loop_
_entity_poly.entity_id
_entity_poly.type
_entity_poly.pdbx_seq_one_letter_code
_entity_poly.pdbx_strand_id
1 'polypeptide(L)'
;MSGITGVISLLLAIFNFIKLDRIKAIKMLKFTGISIIILCLSALGASEFLPESNIVSQEESPKKEKYEEKPVAKVESIEDVTWQEKVKEVASLDSPSPKKFDTIVAYAKKYPATKAEIKEFEDYIIAEYKNKKYLADVQNDEYMLENIFKAYVVNRYYGEEETPINDFVFGFYQNSTYTFKGLESTNSNAIKYNERQMDKALAAIEN
;
A
#
# COMPACT_ATOMS: atom_id res chain seq x y z
N MET A 1 1.62 -5.48 -48.36
CA MET A 1 3.03 -5.53 -47.88
C MET A 1 3.44 -4.33 -47.02
N SER A 2 2.50 -3.50 -46.56
CA SER A 2 2.78 -2.28 -45.77
C SER A 2 2.63 -2.45 -44.25
N GLY A 3 2.03 -3.55 -43.77
CA GLY A 3 1.87 -3.80 -42.33
C GLY A 3 3.11 -4.41 -41.65
N ILE A 4 3.85 -5.27 -42.36
CA ILE A 4 5.00 -6.01 -41.78
C ILE A 4 6.20 -5.08 -41.56
N THR A 5 6.40 -4.10 -42.42
CA THR A 5 7.48 -3.10 -42.32
C THR A 5 7.30 -2.16 -41.12
N GLY A 6 6.05 -1.86 -40.73
CA GLY A 6 5.78 -1.03 -39.55
C GLY A 6 6.14 -1.74 -38.24
N VAL A 7 5.85 -3.04 -38.15
CA VAL A 7 6.14 -3.84 -36.94
C VAL A 7 7.64 -4.00 -36.74
N ILE A 8 8.41 -4.19 -37.80
CA ILE A 8 9.88 -4.32 -37.72
C ILE A 8 10.51 -2.99 -37.27
N SER A 9 10.04 -1.86 -37.78
CA SER A 9 10.53 -0.53 -37.37
C SER A 9 10.22 -0.23 -35.89
N LEU A 10 9.06 -0.65 -35.38
CA LEU A 10 8.70 -0.48 -33.97
C LEU A 10 9.58 -1.36 -33.05
N LEU A 11 9.83 -2.61 -33.44
CA LEU A 11 10.69 -3.52 -32.68
C LEU A 11 12.14 -3.02 -32.61
N LEU A 12 12.66 -2.46 -33.71
CA LEU A 12 13.99 -1.86 -33.74
C LEU A 12 14.09 -0.58 -32.89
N ALA A 13 13.04 0.24 -32.86
CA ALA A 13 12.97 1.42 -32.00
C ALA A 13 12.97 1.04 -30.51
N ILE A 14 12.20 0.02 -30.13
CA ILE A 14 12.17 -0.53 -28.76
C ILE A 14 13.55 -1.10 -28.39
N PHE A 15 14.17 -1.87 -29.29
CA PHE A 15 15.49 -2.46 -29.04
C PHE A 15 16.58 -1.39 -28.87
N ASN A 16 16.55 -0.32 -29.67
CA ASN A 16 17.49 0.80 -29.55
C ASN A 16 17.25 1.65 -28.29
N PHE A 17 15.98 1.81 -27.87
CA PHE A 17 15.64 2.48 -26.62
C PHE A 17 16.15 1.71 -25.39
N ILE A 18 16.03 0.38 -25.39
CA ILE A 18 16.55 -0.49 -24.32
C ILE A 18 18.09 -0.44 -24.26
N LYS A 19 18.76 -0.29 -25.40
CA LYS A 19 20.23 -0.29 -25.46
C LYS A 19 20.87 1.00 -24.93
N LEU A 20 20.17 2.14 -25.03
CA LEU A 20 20.70 3.45 -24.64
C LEU A 20 20.70 3.69 -23.11
N ASP A 21 19.82 3.03 -22.35
CA ASP A 21 19.57 3.36 -20.94
C ASP A 21 19.62 2.12 -20.03
N ARG A 22 20.71 1.35 -20.13
CA ARG A 22 20.89 0.08 -19.37
C ARG A 22 20.73 0.22 -17.85
N ILE A 23 20.94 1.42 -17.30
CA ILE A 23 20.84 1.68 -15.86
C ILE A 23 19.38 1.94 -15.42
N LYS A 24 18.52 2.50 -16.28
CA LYS A 24 17.11 2.79 -15.97
C LYS A 24 16.15 1.69 -16.41
N ALA A 25 16.49 0.96 -17.49
CA ALA A 25 15.63 -0.11 -18.04
C ALA A 25 15.47 -1.31 -17.08
N ILE A 26 16.49 -1.65 -16.29
CA ILE A 26 16.42 -2.74 -15.31
C ILE A 26 15.47 -2.41 -14.15
N LYS A 27 15.34 -1.12 -13.78
CA LYS A 27 14.38 -0.67 -12.77
C LYS A 27 12.93 -0.66 -13.31
N MET A 28 12.70 -0.30 -14.57
CA MET A 28 11.36 -0.34 -15.18
C MET A 28 10.84 -1.75 -15.52
N LEU A 29 11.73 -2.72 -15.74
CA LEU A 29 11.34 -4.09 -16.10
C LEU A 29 10.66 -4.85 -14.94
N LYS A 30 10.83 -4.42 -13.69
CA LYS A 30 10.12 -5.01 -12.53
C LYS A 30 8.65 -4.58 -12.43
N PHE A 31 8.23 -3.54 -13.16
CA PHE A 31 6.87 -2.99 -13.10
C PHE A 31 5.97 -3.38 -14.30
N THR A 32 6.52 -4.07 -15.30
CA THR A 32 5.81 -4.41 -16.56
C THR A 32 5.64 -5.91 -16.76
N GLY A 33 5.68 -6.70 -15.69
CA GLY A 33 5.49 -8.16 -15.71
C GLY A 33 4.04 -8.65 -15.50
N ILE A 34 3.06 -7.75 -15.30
CA ILE A 34 1.66 -8.12 -15.01
C ILE A 34 0.66 -7.59 -16.07
N SER A 35 1.03 -6.61 -16.91
CA SER A 35 0.08 -5.97 -17.84
C SER A 35 0.01 -6.56 -19.26
N ILE A 36 0.73 -7.65 -19.58
CA ILE A 36 0.78 -8.23 -20.94
C ILE A 36 0.06 -9.60 -21.04
N ILE A 37 -0.70 -10.01 -20.01
CA ILE A 37 -1.54 -11.22 -20.06
C ILE A 37 -3.03 -10.90 -20.36
N ILE A 38 -3.41 -9.62 -20.49
CA ILE A 38 -4.78 -9.20 -20.85
C ILE A 38 -4.79 -8.46 -22.19
N LEU A 39 -4.17 -9.04 -23.23
CA LEU A 39 -4.27 -8.49 -24.59
C LEU A 39 -4.23 -9.53 -25.73
N CYS A 40 -4.64 -10.78 -25.46
CA CYS A 40 -4.69 -11.85 -26.47
C CYS A 40 -6.03 -12.62 -26.57
N LEU A 41 -7.15 -12.11 -26.05
CA LEU A 41 -8.44 -12.83 -26.11
C LEU A 41 -9.64 -12.02 -26.62
N SER A 42 -9.42 -11.03 -27.49
CA SER A 42 -10.54 -10.39 -28.20
C SER A 42 -10.15 -10.01 -29.63
N ALA A 43 -9.97 -11.03 -30.45
CA ALA A 43 -9.96 -10.92 -31.90
C ALA A 43 -10.65 -12.15 -32.50
N LEU A 44 -11.99 -12.21 -32.40
CA LEU A 44 -12.86 -12.88 -33.37
C LEU A 44 -14.30 -12.38 -33.13
N GLY A 45 -14.84 -11.61 -34.07
CA GLY A 45 -16.21 -11.10 -34.01
C GLY A 45 -16.35 -9.69 -34.56
N ALA A 46 -16.00 -9.52 -35.84
CA ALA A 46 -16.32 -8.32 -36.60
C ALA A 46 -17.75 -8.43 -37.14
N SER A 47 -18.56 -7.40 -36.91
CA SER A 47 -19.65 -6.87 -37.75
C SER A 47 -20.46 -5.92 -36.85
N GLU A 48 -20.79 -4.67 -37.17
CA GLU A 48 -20.69 -3.88 -38.39
C GLU A 48 -21.29 -2.48 -38.03
N PHE A 49 -20.88 -1.45 -38.76
CA PHE A 49 -21.53 -0.13 -38.92
C PHE A 49 -21.52 0.93 -37.79
N LEU A 50 -20.63 1.91 -37.99
CA LEU A 50 -20.63 3.34 -37.60
C LEU A 50 -21.62 4.15 -38.50
N PRO A 51 -21.70 5.51 -38.43
CA PRO A 51 -21.58 6.51 -37.34
C PRO A 51 -22.64 7.65 -37.43
N GLU A 52 -22.54 8.66 -36.54
CA GLU A 52 -22.75 10.13 -36.71
C GLU A 52 -23.39 10.71 -35.42
N SER A 53 -23.11 11.91 -34.90
CA SER A 53 -22.19 13.01 -35.23
C SER A 53 -22.12 13.96 -34.00
N ASN A 54 -21.12 14.86 -34.00
CA ASN A 54 -20.71 15.84 -32.98
C ASN A 54 -21.83 16.79 -32.47
N ILE A 55 -21.74 17.48 -31.31
CA ILE A 55 -21.01 18.74 -30.96
C ILE A 55 -21.36 19.03 -29.46
N VAL A 56 -20.51 19.16 -28.43
CA VAL A 56 -19.46 20.13 -27.98
C VAL A 56 -19.91 21.57 -27.63
N SER A 57 -19.89 21.89 -26.31
CA SER A 57 -19.53 23.16 -25.60
C SER A 57 -20.34 24.46 -25.86
N GLN A 58 -20.44 25.49 -25.00
CA GLN A 58 -19.83 25.90 -23.71
C GLN A 58 -20.56 27.16 -23.13
N GLU A 59 -20.06 27.66 -21.97
CA GLU A 59 -20.17 28.99 -21.31
C GLU A 59 -21.14 29.09 -20.11
N GLU A 60 -20.68 29.16 -18.84
CA GLU A 60 -20.19 30.32 -18.03
C GLU A 60 -21.26 31.43 -17.85
N SER A 61 -21.62 31.98 -16.68
CA SER A 61 -20.88 32.28 -15.44
C SER A 61 -21.88 32.73 -14.30
N PRO A 62 -21.54 33.51 -13.24
CA PRO A 62 -21.74 33.15 -11.82
C PRO A 62 -22.84 33.94 -11.07
N LYS A 63 -23.36 33.44 -9.93
CA LYS A 63 -24.14 34.27 -8.99
C LYS A 63 -23.91 33.92 -7.52
N LYS A 64 -23.60 34.97 -6.75
CA LYS A 64 -23.39 35.04 -5.29
C LYS A 64 -24.72 35.00 -4.50
N GLU A 65 -24.53 34.78 -3.17
CA GLU A 65 -25.45 34.93 -2.03
C GLU A 65 -26.43 33.76 -1.82
N LYS A 66 -26.61 33.20 -0.61
CA LYS A 66 -26.74 33.87 0.70
C LYS A 66 -26.54 32.84 1.83
N TYR A 67 -25.85 33.25 2.90
CA TYR A 67 -25.75 32.54 4.17
C TYR A 67 -27.12 32.40 4.83
N GLU A 68 -27.52 31.18 5.17
CA GLU A 68 -28.47 30.90 6.25
C GLU A 68 -27.83 29.89 7.20
N GLU A 69 -27.63 30.36 8.43
CA GLU A 69 -27.00 29.69 9.54
C GLU A 69 -28.10 29.13 10.46
N LYS A 70 -28.16 27.79 10.61
CA LYS A 70 -28.74 27.05 11.76
C LYS A 70 -28.70 25.53 11.53
N PRO A 71 -28.61 24.71 12.58
CA PRO A 71 -27.76 24.79 13.76
C PRO A 71 -26.62 23.77 13.65
N VAL A 72 -25.49 24.08 14.29
CA VAL A 72 -24.36 23.15 14.48
C VAL A 72 -24.89 21.86 15.08
N ALA A 73 -24.93 20.81 14.26
CA ALA A 73 -25.08 19.46 14.74
C ALA A 73 -23.95 19.23 15.73
N LYS A 74 -24.35 18.95 16.96
CA LYS A 74 -23.53 18.52 18.08
C LYS A 74 -22.44 17.59 17.53
N VAL A 75 -21.19 18.08 17.50
CA VAL A 75 -20.03 17.21 17.39
C VAL A 75 -20.14 16.32 18.61
N GLU A 76 -20.60 15.09 18.41
CA GLU A 76 -20.39 14.03 19.38
C GLU A 76 -18.89 14.04 19.62
N SER A 77 -18.54 14.44 20.84
CA SER A 77 -17.19 14.30 21.36
C SER A 77 -16.77 12.87 21.07
N ILE A 78 -15.82 12.71 20.17
CA ILE A 78 -15.03 11.49 20.07
C ILE A 78 -14.50 11.32 21.49
N GLU A 79 -15.06 10.36 22.23
CA GLU A 79 -14.45 9.91 23.48
C GLU A 79 -12.97 9.68 23.16
N ASP A 80 -12.10 10.15 24.06
CA ASP A 80 -10.64 10.15 23.93
C ASP A 80 -10.11 8.70 24.00
N VAL A 81 -10.57 7.86 23.07
CA VAL A 81 -10.23 6.45 22.95
C VAL A 81 -8.81 6.41 22.42
N THR A 82 -7.91 6.01 23.29
CA THR A 82 -6.51 5.81 22.96
C THR A 82 -6.38 4.73 21.88
N TRP A 83 -5.34 4.77 21.03
CA TRP A 83 -5.17 3.75 20.00
C TRP A 83 -5.06 2.33 20.59
N GLN A 84 -4.52 2.22 21.81
CA GLN A 84 -4.42 0.97 22.57
C GLN A 84 -5.80 0.38 22.87
N GLU A 85 -6.74 1.21 23.31
CA GLU A 85 -8.13 0.79 23.52
C GLU A 85 -8.78 0.35 22.22
N LYS A 86 -8.47 1.05 21.12
CA LYS A 86 -8.98 0.63 19.81
C LYS A 86 -8.42 -0.72 19.36
N VAL A 87 -7.14 -0.99 19.59
CA VAL A 87 -6.54 -2.30 19.32
C VAL A 87 -7.23 -3.39 20.13
N LYS A 88 -7.45 -3.16 21.44
CA LYS A 88 -8.15 -4.09 22.33
C LYS A 88 -9.59 -4.36 21.90
N GLU A 89 -10.32 -3.30 21.56
CA GLU A 89 -11.69 -3.39 21.03
C GLU A 89 -11.72 -4.29 19.81
N VAL A 90 -10.85 -4.04 18.82
CA VAL A 90 -10.80 -4.81 17.56
C VAL A 90 -10.35 -6.25 17.81
N ALA A 91 -9.40 -6.47 18.71
CA ALA A 91 -8.94 -7.81 19.10
C ALA A 91 -10.07 -8.62 19.76
N SER A 92 -10.94 -7.98 20.53
CA SER A 92 -12.07 -8.63 21.23
C SER A 92 -13.26 -9.00 20.33
N LEU A 93 -13.29 -8.52 19.08
CA LEU A 93 -14.39 -8.81 18.16
C LEU A 93 -14.47 -10.31 17.86
N ASP A 94 -15.68 -10.86 17.88
CA ASP A 94 -15.95 -12.19 17.34
C ASP A 94 -15.99 -12.12 15.81
N SER A 95 -14.82 -12.02 15.20
CA SER A 95 -14.64 -11.82 13.76
C SER A 95 -13.35 -12.47 13.29
N PRO A 96 -13.28 -12.95 12.04
CA PRO A 96 -12.07 -13.56 11.51
C PRO A 96 -10.96 -12.50 11.34
N SER A 97 -9.69 -12.95 11.38
CA SER A 97 -8.50 -12.08 11.35
C SER A 97 -8.47 -11.08 10.17
N PRO A 98 -8.87 -11.42 8.93
CA PRO A 98 -8.95 -10.44 7.85
C PRO A 98 -9.89 -9.27 8.15
N LYS A 99 -11.02 -9.52 8.83
CA LYS A 99 -11.97 -8.46 9.20
C LYS A 99 -11.41 -7.58 10.30
N LYS A 100 -10.74 -8.16 11.30
CA LYS A 100 -10.02 -7.40 12.35
C LYS A 100 -8.93 -6.51 11.75
N PHE A 101 -8.16 -7.07 10.82
CA PHE A 101 -7.16 -6.32 10.04
C PHE A 101 -7.78 -5.11 9.32
N ASP A 102 -8.87 -5.33 8.58
CA ASP A 102 -9.50 -4.24 7.82
C ASP A 102 -9.97 -3.12 8.75
N THR A 103 -10.53 -3.48 9.92
CA THR A 103 -10.96 -2.52 10.93
C THR A 103 -9.79 -1.72 11.50
N ILE A 104 -8.70 -2.36 11.92
CA ILE A 104 -7.57 -1.63 12.52
C ILE A 104 -6.84 -0.77 11.49
N VAL A 105 -6.69 -1.22 10.25
CA VAL A 105 -6.05 -0.43 9.19
C VAL A 105 -6.92 0.77 8.79
N ALA A 106 -8.24 0.61 8.75
CA ALA A 106 -9.15 1.73 8.50
C ALA A 106 -9.04 2.82 9.58
N TYR A 107 -8.82 2.43 10.84
CA TYR A 107 -8.53 3.35 11.94
C TYR A 107 -7.14 3.98 11.80
N ALA A 108 -6.09 3.17 11.62
CA ALA A 108 -4.69 3.61 11.49
C ALA A 108 -4.47 4.62 10.34
N LYS A 109 -5.24 4.49 9.25
CA LYS A 109 -5.23 5.42 8.11
C LYS A 109 -5.58 6.85 8.48
N LYS A 110 -6.45 7.03 9.49
CA LYS A 110 -6.93 8.35 9.93
C LYS A 110 -6.25 8.82 11.22
N TYR A 111 -5.41 7.99 11.83
CA TYR A 111 -4.79 8.27 13.11
C TYR A 111 -3.81 9.47 13.02
N PRO A 112 -4.01 10.57 13.78
CA PRO A 112 -3.17 11.76 13.69
C PRO A 112 -1.90 11.63 14.55
N ALA A 113 -1.02 10.71 14.17
CA ALA A 113 0.22 10.45 14.91
C ALA A 113 1.12 11.68 15.01
N THR A 114 1.66 11.92 16.20
CA THR A 114 2.70 12.91 16.43
C THR A 114 4.08 12.37 16.05
N LYS A 115 5.06 13.26 15.80
CA LYS A 115 6.45 12.83 15.54
C LYS A 115 7.07 12.03 16.69
N ALA A 116 6.66 12.31 17.93
CA ALA A 116 7.12 11.57 19.10
C ALA A 116 6.61 10.13 19.08
N GLU A 117 5.32 9.92 18.78
CA GLU A 117 4.75 8.58 18.63
C GLU A 117 5.33 7.82 17.44
N ILE A 118 5.60 8.50 16.32
CA ILE A 118 6.29 7.88 15.18
C ILE A 118 7.63 7.30 15.63
N LYS A 119 8.43 8.07 16.38
CA LYS A 119 9.71 7.59 16.90
C LYS A 119 9.55 6.42 17.88
N GLU A 120 8.56 6.49 18.77
CA GLU A 120 8.24 5.40 19.69
C GLU A 120 7.88 4.11 18.94
N PHE A 121 7.05 4.22 17.89
CA PHE A 121 6.64 3.09 17.08
C PHE A 121 7.80 2.51 16.29
N GLU A 122 8.67 3.34 15.72
CA GLU A 122 9.92 2.89 15.07
C GLU A 122 10.79 2.08 16.05
N ASP A 123 11.03 2.62 17.25
CA ASP A 123 11.85 1.96 18.26
C ASP A 123 11.25 0.61 18.69
N TYR A 124 9.93 0.58 18.88
CA TYR A 124 9.21 -0.65 19.17
C TYR A 124 9.36 -1.69 18.06
N ILE A 125 9.15 -1.31 16.80
CA ILE A 125 9.22 -2.21 15.63
C ILE A 125 10.64 -2.78 15.47
N ILE A 126 11.66 -1.93 15.60
CA ILE A 126 13.07 -2.35 15.56
C ILE A 126 13.35 -3.32 16.70
N ALA A 127 12.93 -3.01 17.93
CA ALA A 127 13.14 -3.87 19.09
C ALA A 127 12.47 -5.24 18.93
N GLU A 128 11.21 -5.28 18.50
CA GLU A 128 10.47 -6.52 18.29
C GLU A 128 11.12 -7.43 17.25
N TYR A 129 11.65 -6.84 16.17
CA TYR A 129 12.38 -7.58 15.15
C TYR A 129 13.75 -8.07 15.65
N LYS A 130 14.55 -7.19 16.27
CA LYS A 130 15.90 -7.54 16.78
C LYS A 130 15.82 -8.63 17.85
N ASN A 131 14.79 -8.58 18.69
CA ASN A 131 14.53 -9.58 19.73
C ASN A 131 13.86 -10.85 19.20
N LYS A 132 13.58 -10.94 17.88
CA LYS A 132 12.91 -12.08 17.23
C LYS A 132 11.54 -12.38 17.84
N LYS A 133 10.84 -11.35 18.32
CA LYS A 133 9.52 -11.47 18.96
C LYS A 133 8.37 -11.19 18.03
N TYR A 134 8.55 -10.36 17.00
CA TYR A 134 7.45 -9.80 16.20
C TYR A 134 6.45 -10.78 15.58
N LEU A 135 6.81 -12.07 15.42
CA LEU A 135 5.94 -13.16 14.96
C LEU A 135 5.88 -14.34 15.95
N ALA A 136 6.26 -14.14 17.22
CA ALA A 136 6.35 -15.20 18.21
C ALA A 136 4.97 -15.68 18.69
N ASP A 137 3.95 -14.82 18.63
CA ASP A 137 2.58 -15.11 19.09
C ASP A 137 1.53 -14.70 18.06
N VAL A 138 1.57 -15.34 16.88
CA VAL A 138 0.67 -15.01 15.76
C VAL A 138 -0.81 -15.34 16.01
N GLN A 139 -1.12 -16.08 17.08
CA GLN A 139 -2.51 -16.40 17.48
C GLN A 139 -3.10 -15.37 18.44
N ASN A 140 -2.27 -14.45 18.95
CA ASN A 140 -2.71 -13.38 19.81
C ASN A 140 -3.10 -12.16 18.97
N ASP A 141 -4.42 -11.98 18.84
CA ASP A 141 -4.98 -10.92 18.01
C ASP A 141 -4.57 -9.52 18.47
N GLU A 142 -4.57 -9.25 19.78
CA GLU A 142 -4.20 -7.93 20.32
C GLU A 142 -2.75 -7.60 19.97
N TYR A 143 -1.85 -8.55 20.21
CA TYR A 143 -0.42 -8.40 19.91
C TYR A 143 -0.17 -8.17 18.41
N MET A 144 -0.78 -8.97 17.54
CA MET A 144 -0.58 -8.83 16.10
C MET A 144 -1.22 -7.55 15.54
N LEU A 145 -2.39 -7.15 16.05
CA LEU A 145 -3.04 -5.90 15.65
C LEU A 145 -2.26 -4.68 16.13
N GLU A 146 -1.62 -4.72 17.30
CA GLU A 146 -0.70 -3.68 17.77
C GLU A 146 0.50 -3.53 16.83
N ASN A 147 1.15 -4.65 16.49
CA ASN A 147 2.27 -4.67 15.54
C ASN A 147 1.87 -4.09 14.18
N ILE A 148 0.71 -4.49 13.65
CA ILE A 148 0.17 -4.01 12.38
C ILE A 148 -0.17 -2.53 12.45
N PHE A 149 -0.81 -2.07 13.53
CA PHE A 149 -1.18 -0.67 13.73
C PHE A 149 0.05 0.23 13.71
N LYS A 150 1.04 -0.04 14.56
CA LYS A 150 2.27 0.76 14.66
C LYS A 150 3.01 0.80 13.33
N ALA A 151 3.19 -0.35 12.69
CA ALA A 151 3.91 -0.43 11.43
C ALA A 151 3.19 0.29 10.29
N TYR A 152 1.86 0.21 10.23
CA TYR A 152 1.08 0.95 9.24
C TYR A 152 1.18 2.46 9.46
N VAL A 153 1.09 2.93 10.71
CA VAL A 153 1.18 4.35 11.03
C VAL A 153 2.54 4.92 10.65
N VAL A 154 3.64 4.21 10.95
CA VAL A 154 5.00 4.64 10.58
C VAL A 154 5.19 4.60 9.06
N ASN A 155 4.78 3.52 8.37
CA ASN A 155 4.90 3.44 6.91
C ASN A 155 4.11 4.56 6.21
N ARG A 156 2.91 4.89 6.70
CA ARG A 156 2.11 6.00 6.18
C ARG A 156 2.77 7.36 6.43
N TYR A 157 3.46 7.55 7.55
CA TYR A 157 4.14 8.80 7.87
C TYR A 157 5.24 9.12 6.85
N TYR A 158 6.05 8.13 6.48
CA TYR A 158 7.06 8.27 5.43
C TYR A 158 6.48 8.24 4.01
N GLY A 159 5.35 7.54 3.81
CA GLY A 159 4.68 7.47 2.53
C GLY A 159 5.56 6.83 1.45
N GLU A 160 5.78 7.56 0.36
CA GLU A 160 6.58 7.12 -0.80
C GLU A 160 8.09 7.36 -0.62
N GLU A 161 8.53 7.89 0.53
CA GLU A 161 9.95 8.15 0.76
C GLU A 161 10.75 6.83 0.87
N GLU A 162 11.77 6.69 0.03
CA GLU A 162 12.74 5.60 0.07
C GLU A 162 13.76 5.83 1.19
N THR A 163 13.36 5.58 2.43
CA THR A 163 14.25 5.63 3.60
C THR A 163 14.51 4.22 4.16
N PRO A 164 15.70 3.95 4.73
CA PRO A 164 15.98 2.67 5.37
C PRO A 164 14.93 2.25 6.41
N ILE A 165 14.44 3.20 7.20
CA ILE A 165 13.40 2.94 8.20
C ILE A 165 12.05 2.58 7.55
N ASN A 166 11.65 3.25 6.47
CA ASN A 166 10.41 2.93 5.78
C ASN A 166 10.46 1.54 5.11
N ASP A 167 11.59 1.20 4.48
CA ASP A 167 11.83 -0.13 3.90
C ASP A 167 11.76 -1.24 4.96
N PHE A 168 12.39 -0.99 6.11
CA PHE A 168 12.39 -1.91 7.24
C PHE A 168 10.96 -2.13 7.77
N VAL A 169 10.24 -1.05 8.05
CA VAL A 169 8.88 -1.07 8.58
C VAL A 169 7.90 -1.71 7.58
N PHE A 170 8.08 -1.49 6.28
CA PHE A 170 7.26 -2.10 5.25
C PHE A 170 7.39 -3.64 5.25
N GLY A 171 8.61 -4.16 5.39
CA GLY A 171 8.85 -5.60 5.56
C GLY A 171 8.19 -6.16 6.82
N PHE A 172 8.32 -5.45 7.95
CA PHE A 172 7.68 -5.80 9.22
C PHE A 172 6.15 -5.85 9.09
N TYR A 173 5.56 -4.82 8.48
CA TYR A 173 4.12 -4.70 8.24
C TYR A 173 3.60 -5.84 7.37
N GLN A 174 4.27 -6.16 6.27
CA GLN A 174 3.88 -7.27 5.39
C GLN A 174 3.89 -8.60 6.12
N ASN A 175 4.99 -8.91 6.80
CA ASN A 175 5.15 -10.18 7.51
C ASN A 175 4.09 -10.32 8.62
N SER A 176 3.86 -9.26 9.40
CA SER A 176 2.83 -9.23 10.44
C SER A 176 1.44 -9.42 9.84
N THR A 177 1.14 -8.75 8.72
CA THR A 177 -0.15 -8.84 8.04
C THR A 177 -0.43 -10.23 7.46
N TYR A 178 0.53 -10.81 6.73
CA TYR A 178 0.33 -12.08 6.06
C TYR A 178 0.21 -13.24 7.04
N THR A 179 0.97 -13.22 8.13
CA THR A 179 0.86 -14.21 9.19
C THR A 179 -0.44 -14.06 9.97
N PHE A 180 -0.81 -12.84 10.37
CA PHE A 180 -2.07 -12.57 11.07
C PHE A 180 -3.31 -12.99 10.26
N LYS A 181 -3.29 -12.77 8.94
CA LYS A 181 -4.38 -13.21 8.04
C LYS A 181 -4.36 -14.71 7.74
N GLY A 182 -3.36 -15.45 8.21
CA GLY A 182 -3.17 -16.87 7.88
C GLY A 182 -2.79 -17.13 6.41
N LEU A 183 -2.28 -16.12 5.70
CA LEU A 183 -1.84 -16.24 4.30
C LEU A 183 -0.45 -16.87 4.19
N GLU A 184 0.38 -16.68 5.22
CA GLU A 184 1.74 -17.19 5.29
C GLU A 184 2.01 -17.80 6.66
N SER A 185 2.83 -18.86 6.69
CA SER A 185 3.40 -19.36 7.95
C SER A 185 4.66 -18.57 8.32
N THR A 186 4.97 -18.49 9.61
CA THR A 186 6.16 -17.76 10.12
C THR A 186 7.49 -18.24 9.54
N ASN A 187 7.54 -19.47 9.00
CA ASN A 187 8.74 -20.07 8.43
C ASN A 187 8.76 -20.11 6.89
N SER A 188 7.79 -19.48 6.23
CA SER A 188 7.67 -19.52 4.78
C SER A 188 8.83 -18.80 4.08
N ASN A 189 9.04 -19.13 2.81
CA ASN A 189 10.08 -18.47 2.01
C ASN A 189 9.79 -16.98 1.79
N ALA A 190 8.50 -16.59 1.75
CA ALA A 190 8.08 -15.21 1.64
C ALA A 190 8.48 -14.41 2.90
N ILE A 191 8.18 -14.94 4.09
CA ILE A 191 8.57 -14.31 5.37
C ILE A 191 10.09 -14.13 5.43
N LYS A 192 10.85 -15.21 5.17
CA LYS A 192 12.32 -15.17 5.19
C LYS A 192 12.90 -14.21 4.15
N TYR A 193 12.24 -14.07 3.00
CA TYR A 193 12.68 -13.12 1.97
C TYR A 193 12.55 -11.67 2.45
N ASN A 194 11.42 -11.35 3.09
CA ASN A 194 11.17 -10.04 3.69
C ASN A 194 12.12 -9.78 4.85
N GLU A 195 12.36 -10.76 5.73
CA GLU A 195 13.35 -10.64 6.83
C GLU A 195 14.75 -10.31 6.28
N ARG A 196 15.18 -10.94 5.18
CA ARG A 196 16.45 -10.57 4.53
C ARG A 196 16.48 -9.15 3.98
N GLN A 197 15.33 -8.57 3.58
CA GLN A 197 15.29 -7.16 3.19
C GLN A 197 15.31 -6.26 4.43
N MET A 198 14.60 -6.65 5.48
CA MET A 198 14.63 -5.96 6.78
C MET A 198 16.04 -5.94 7.36
N ASP A 199 16.80 -7.04 7.30
CA ASP A 199 18.19 -7.09 7.77
C ASP A 199 19.09 -6.07 7.04
N LYS A 200 18.92 -5.92 5.72
CA LYS A 200 19.67 -4.93 4.94
C LYS A 200 19.28 -3.50 5.31
N ALA A 201 17.98 -3.25 5.45
CA ALA A 201 17.45 -1.94 5.82
C ALA A 201 17.91 -1.56 7.23
N LEU A 202 17.84 -2.50 8.19
CA LEU A 202 18.31 -2.32 9.55
C LEU A 202 19.81 -1.99 9.60
N ALA A 203 20.64 -2.70 8.84
CA ALA A 203 22.06 -2.37 8.75
C ALA A 203 22.28 -0.93 8.22
N ALA A 204 21.44 -0.43 7.31
CA ALA A 204 21.53 0.95 6.84
C ALA A 204 20.98 1.99 7.83
N ILE A 205 20.14 1.61 8.79
CA ILE A 205 19.69 2.47 9.90
C ILE A 205 20.79 2.62 10.95
N GLU A 206 21.59 1.57 11.17
CA GLU A 206 22.60 1.50 12.24
C GLU A 206 23.98 2.08 11.86
N ASN A 207 24.20 2.40 10.58
CA ASN A 207 25.45 2.97 10.06
C ASN A 207 25.31 4.48 9.82
#